data_AF-A0A2V1AEC2-F1
#
_entry.id   AF-A0A2V1AEC2-F1
#
_cell.length_a   1.000
_cell.length_b   1.000
_cell.length_c   1.000
_cell.angle_alpha   90.00
_cell.angle_beta   90.00
_cell.angle_gamma   90.00
#
_symmetry.space_group_name_H-M   'P 1'
#
loop_
_entity.id
_entity.type
_entity.pdbx_description
1 polymer ?
#
loop_
_entity_poly.entity_id
_entity_poly.type
_entity_poly.pdbx_seq_one_letter_code
_entity_poly.pdbx_strand_id
1 'polypeptide(L)'
;MDAGFLKVHFLASKFSSPEAFSNEELSAIALEALQIMDHYQALHPMYTSFQEYVRDRPEAAQFTSEWARKVDGNHPNTSFLVEVDEAASTDKQKVVDEFKQILAVSVIQCDFRMVQFYLGKLENIVQFPGQVTSLQGFTENRFFEHLFYQTVALIFGHWWFESAKKVKHESDEPYSGPSGPRNIASIEKRTHTYHTRCSFLFKSLEDKPEAVVNSIQPELQYYNLVQWLCALAKFTQGKFHVFIAEFDRLYEHISPLECLDLGSETLLMYAVASIATRPFKDLNFNSNEALVDAFTEKAGSLESRVFDVLTLLSNGEFHAAKVSLSDEELLKRLHACLGFALPDEKESFFERLCRLIDQKAFLLILSLTKRISREKLLAMLGYAPGSAIYDDVSNKLLLLVSVLIVA
;
A
#
# COMPACT_ATOMS: atom_id res chain seq x y z
N MET A 1 1.37 14.62 12.31
CA MET A 1 0.42 13.62 11.83
C MET A 1 0.68 12.33 12.60
N ASP A 2 -0.36 11.59 12.99
CA ASP A 2 -0.23 10.31 13.67
C ASP A 2 -0.81 9.17 12.80
N ALA A 3 0.06 8.46 12.09
CA ALA A 3 -0.29 7.33 11.22
C ALA A 3 0.63 6.10 11.44
N GLY A 4 1.56 6.19 12.39
CA GLY A 4 2.58 5.16 12.63
C GLY A 4 1.99 3.82 13.06
N PHE A 5 0.81 3.82 13.67
CA PHE A 5 0.08 2.60 14.04
C PHE A 5 -0.16 1.64 12.87
N LEU A 6 -0.25 2.16 11.64
CA LEU A 6 -0.46 1.34 10.45
C LEU A 6 0.75 0.46 10.11
N LYS A 7 1.96 0.88 10.49
CA LYS A 7 3.21 0.17 10.19
C LYS A 7 3.20 -1.27 10.68
N VAL A 8 2.50 -1.53 11.80
CA VAL A 8 2.42 -2.88 12.39
C VAL A 8 1.90 -3.94 11.41
N HIS A 9 1.00 -3.57 10.48
CA HIS A 9 0.45 -4.51 9.51
C HIS A 9 1.45 -4.87 8.41
N PHE A 10 2.26 -3.90 7.96
CA PHE A 10 3.32 -4.16 6.99
C PHE A 10 4.43 -5.01 7.62
N LEU A 11 4.81 -4.72 8.86
CA LEU A 11 5.75 -5.52 9.64
C LEU A 11 5.23 -6.96 9.83
N ALA A 12 3.96 -7.13 10.19
CA ALA A 12 3.30 -8.43 10.31
C ALA A 12 3.29 -9.22 8.99
N SER A 13 3.01 -8.54 7.87
CA SER A 13 3.05 -9.15 6.54
C SER A 13 4.46 -9.66 6.20
N LYS A 14 5.49 -8.84 6.42
CA LYS A 14 6.89 -9.23 6.18
C LYS A 14 7.29 -10.40 7.09
N PHE A 15 6.97 -10.32 8.38
CA PHE A 15 7.30 -11.36 9.35
C PHE A 15 6.64 -12.72 9.06
N SER A 16 5.49 -12.71 8.38
CA SER A 16 4.81 -13.94 7.93
C SER A 16 5.57 -14.70 6.84
N SER A 17 6.64 -14.11 6.29
CA SER A 17 7.51 -14.71 5.27
C SER A 17 8.96 -14.82 5.78
N PRO A 18 9.24 -15.65 6.81
CA PRO A 18 10.55 -15.69 7.47
C PRO A 18 11.69 -16.06 6.52
N GLU A 19 11.43 -16.93 5.54
CA GLU A 19 12.40 -17.37 4.53
C GLU A 19 12.94 -16.24 3.64
N ALA A 20 12.27 -15.08 3.62
CA ALA A 20 12.74 -13.93 2.87
C ALA A 20 13.81 -13.15 3.63
N PHE A 21 13.88 -13.22 4.96
CA PHE A 21 14.66 -12.31 5.79
C PHE A 21 15.71 -13.04 6.63
N SER A 22 16.82 -12.36 6.94
CA SER A 22 17.77 -12.85 7.93
C SER A 22 17.18 -12.83 9.34
N ASN A 23 17.75 -13.61 10.25
CA ASN A 23 17.31 -13.62 11.66
C ASN A 23 17.41 -12.25 12.33
N GLU A 24 18.39 -11.44 11.93
CA GLU A 24 18.57 -10.08 12.45
C GLU A 24 17.45 -9.15 11.96
N GLU A 25 17.12 -9.19 10.67
CA GLU A 25 16.00 -8.41 10.11
C GLU A 25 14.66 -8.83 10.72
N LEU A 26 14.38 -10.12 10.86
CA LEU A 26 13.15 -10.60 11.50
C LEU A 26 13.04 -10.16 12.96
N SER A 27 14.17 -10.13 13.67
CA SER A 27 14.20 -9.65 15.05
C SER A 27 13.91 -8.16 15.11
N ALA A 28 14.48 -7.36 14.20
CA ALA A 28 14.21 -5.93 14.11
C ALA A 28 12.73 -5.66 13.80
N ILE A 29 12.17 -6.38 12.82
CA ILE A 29 10.74 -6.30 12.46
C ILE A 29 9.84 -6.62 13.66
N ALA A 30 10.12 -7.71 14.37
CA ALA A 30 9.35 -8.12 15.54
C ALA A 30 9.46 -7.11 16.69
N LEU A 31 10.67 -6.60 16.97
CA LEU A 31 10.90 -5.57 18.00
C LEU A 31 10.17 -4.27 17.67
N GLU A 32 10.25 -3.80 16.44
CA GLU A 32 9.56 -2.58 16.00
C GLU A 32 8.04 -2.73 16.10
N ALA A 33 7.49 -3.89 15.70
CA ALA A 33 6.08 -4.18 15.85
C ALA A 33 5.63 -4.15 17.33
N LEU A 34 6.43 -4.73 18.24
CA LEU A 34 6.20 -4.69 19.69
C LEU A 34 6.27 -3.27 20.26
N GLN A 35 7.22 -2.44 19.79
CA GLN A 35 7.32 -1.04 20.18
C GLN A 35 6.12 -0.22 19.73
N ILE A 36 5.62 -0.44 18.51
CA ILE A 36 4.39 0.22 18.03
C ILE A 36 3.20 -0.21 18.90
N MET A 37 3.03 -1.51 19.16
CA MET A 37 1.97 -2.02 20.01
C MET A 37 2.02 -1.44 21.44
N ASP A 38 3.21 -1.28 22.00
CA ASP A 38 3.41 -0.64 23.30
C ASP A 38 3.09 0.87 23.23
N HIS A 39 3.55 1.58 22.21
CA HIS A 39 3.26 3.01 22.05
C HIS A 39 1.76 3.31 22.03
N TYR A 40 1.01 2.56 21.23
CA TYR A 40 -0.44 2.75 21.08
C TYR A 40 -1.27 1.96 22.10
N GLN A 41 -0.62 1.17 22.97
CA GLN A 41 -1.28 0.30 23.95
C GLN A 41 -2.36 -0.60 23.29
N ALA A 42 -1.98 -1.31 22.22
CA ALA A 42 -2.87 -2.23 21.51
C ALA A 42 -2.10 -3.46 21.02
N LEU A 43 -2.71 -4.65 21.08
CA LEU A 43 -2.09 -5.89 20.62
C LEU A 43 -2.58 -6.30 19.22
N HIS A 44 -1.65 -6.42 18.28
CA HIS A 44 -1.88 -7.04 16.98
C HIS A 44 -2.04 -8.57 17.13
N PRO A 45 -2.88 -9.26 16.33
CA PRO A 45 -3.08 -10.72 16.44
C PRO A 45 -1.80 -11.57 16.41
N MET A 46 -0.71 -11.07 15.82
CA MET A 46 0.58 -11.75 15.74
C MET A 46 1.53 -11.48 16.94
N TYR A 47 1.09 -10.75 17.97
CA TYR A 47 1.98 -10.30 19.04
C TYR A 47 2.73 -11.46 19.73
N THR A 48 2.08 -12.61 19.94
CA THR A 48 2.71 -13.78 20.56
C THR A 48 3.87 -14.30 19.73
N SER A 49 3.70 -14.36 18.40
CA SER A 49 4.76 -14.81 17.48
C SER A 49 5.94 -13.86 17.50
N PHE A 50 5.71 -12.54 17.59
CA PHE A 50 6.79 -11.58 17.75
C PHE A 50 7.53 -11.78 19.08
N GLN A 51 6.79 -11.86 20.20
CA GLN A 51 7.37 -12.09 21.53
C GLN A 51 8.21 -13.36 21.60
N GLU A 52 7.72 -14.45 21.02
CA GLU A 52 8.42 -15.72 20.96
C GLU A 52 9.74 -15.60 20.20
N TYR A 53 9.74 -14.88 19.08
CA TYR A 53 10.91 -14.74 18.22
C TYR A 53 12.04 -13.91 18.86
N VAL A 54 11.69 -12.90 19.66
CA VAL A 54 12.67 -11.99 20.29
C VAL A 54 12.95 -12.30 21.75
N ARG A 55 12.41 -13.41 22.29
CA ARG A 55 12.43 -13.74 23.73
C ARG A 55 13.81 -13.67 24.37
N ASP A 56 14.84 -14.14 23.67
CA ASP A 56 16.20 -14.23 24.20
C ASP A 56 17.01 -12.94 24.00
N ARG A 57 16.38 -11.88 23.46
CA ARG A 57 17.03 -10.60 23.21
C ARG A 57 16.86 -9.63 24.39
N PRO A 58 17.95 -9.00 24.87
CA PRO A 58 17.88 -8.02 25.95
C PRO A 58 16.92 -6.86 25.68
N GLU A 59 16.85 -6.41 24.43
CA GLU A 59 15.99 -5.29 23.99
C GLU A 59 14.49 -5.64 24.09
N ALA A 60 14.16 -6.94 24.13
CA ALA A 60 12.80 -7.42 24.25
C ALA A 60 12.35 -7.69 25.69
N ALA A 61 13.21 -7.51 26.68
CA ALA A 61 12.98 -7.95 28.06
C ALA A 61 11.68 -7.39 28.69
N GLN A 62 11.22 -6.22 28.22
CA GLN A 62 9.98 -5.60 28.69
C GLN A 62 8.70 -6.24 28.08
N PHE A 63 8.79 -6.87 26.91
CA PHE A 63 7.65 -7.41 26.18
C PHE A 63 7.30 -8.81 26.69
N THR A 64 6.90 -8.90 27.96
CA THR A 64 6.54 -10.16 28.63
C THR A 64 5.04 -10.48 28.50
N SER A 65 4.61 -11.65 28.98
CA SER A 65 3.18 -11.95 29.12
C SER A 65 2.46 -11.02 30.10
N GLU A 66 3.17 -10.43 31.07
CA GLU A 66 2.62 -9.43 31.98
C GLU A 66 2.37 -8.10 31.26
N TRP A 67 3.30 -7.67 30.41
CA TRP A 67 3.09 -6.54 29.51
C TRP A 67 1.87 -6.75 28.62
N ALA A 68 1.76 -7.91 27.97
CA ALA A 68 0.61 -8.20 27.11
C ALA A 68 -0.73 -8.12 27.89
N ARG A 69 -0.80 -8.67 29.11
CA ARG A 69 -2.00 -8.54 29.97
C ARG A 69 -2.32 -7.10 30.34
N LYS A 70 -1.30 -6.28 30.62
CA LYS A 70 -1.47 -4.86 30.92
C LYS A 70 -2.04 -4.10 29.72
N VAL A 71 -1.50 -4.37 28.53
CA VAL A 71 -1.97 -3.76 27.28
C VAL A 71 -3.41 -4.21 26.96
N ASP A 72 -3.70 -5.51 27.07
CA ASP A 72 -5.04 -6.05 26.82
C ASP A 72 -6.10 -5.47 27.78
N GLY A 73 -5.72 -5.20 29.03
CA GLY A 73 -6.60 -4.54 30.01
C GLY A 73 -6.82 -3.04 29.78
N ASN A 74 -6.08 -2.41 28.86
CA ASN A 74 -6.14 -0.97 28.60
C ASN A 74 -7.02 -0.66 27.38
N HIS A 75 -8.32 -0.94 27.50
CA HIS A 75 -9.26 -0.60 26.43
C HIS A 75 -9.53 0.90 26.38
N PRO A 76 -9.55 1.53 25.19
CA PRO A 76 -9.92 2.92 25.07
C PRO A 76 -11.34 3.13 25.58
N ASN A 77 -11.58 4.22 26.32
CA ASN A 77 -12.91 4.53 26.80
C ASN A 77 -13.81 4.92 25.61
N THR A 78 -14.79 4.09 25.27
CA THR A 78 -15.72 4.34 24.16
C THR A 78 -17.03 5.00 24.59
N SER A 79 -17.20 5.32 25.89
CA SER A 79 -18.45 5.86 26.43
C SER A 79 -18.81 7.21 25.81
N PHE A 80 -17.81 8.04 25.49
CA PHE A 80 -18.01 9.35 24.88
C PHE A 80 -18.72 9.28 23.51
N LEU A 81 -18.49 8.24 22.70
CA LEU A 81 -19.17 8.08 21.40
C LEU A 81 -20.64 7.62 21.51
N VAL A 82 -21.09 7.27 22.72
CA VAL A 82 -22.48 6.93 23.02
C VAL A 82 -23.15 8.11 23.73
N GLU A 83 -22.45 8.75 24.67
CA GLU A 83 -22.96 9.88 25.46
C GLU A 83 -23.04 11.20 24.66
N VAL A 84 -22.18 11.39 23.66
CA VAL A 84 -22.14 12.64 22.85
C VAL A 84 -23.30 12.73 21.85
N ASP A 85 -23.93 11.60 21.50
CA ASP A 85 -25.15 11.58 20.65
C ASP A 85 -26.31 12.36 21.31
N GLU A 86 -26.24 12.58 22.63
CA GLU A 86 -27.28 13.26 23.42
C GLU A 86 -26.96 14.74 23.76
N ALA A 87 -25.74 15.23 23.50
CA ALA A 87 -25.28 16.56 23.94
C ALA A 87 -24.95 17.51 22.77
N ALA A 88 -25.83 18.48 22.52
CA ALA A 88 -25.74 19.46 21.43
C ALA A 88 -24.58 20.50 21.52
N SER A 89 -23.70 20.42 22.54
CA SER A 89 -22.64 21.41 22.78
C SER A 89 -21.24 20.81 22.97
N THR A 90 -20.95 19.68 22.31
CA THR A 90 -19.68 18.99 22.47
C THR A 90 -18.59 19.62 21.59
N ASP A 91 -17.40 19.83 22.16
CA ASP A 91 -16.21 20.28 21.42
C ASP A 91 -15.82 19.23 20.37
N LYS A 92 -16.06 19.55 19.10
CA LYS A 92 -15.81 18.66 17.96
C LYS A 92 -14.34 18.27 17.85
N GLN A 93 -13.41 19.14 18.22
CA GLN A 93 -11.97 18.83 18.16
C GLN A 93 -11.62 17.71 19.13
N LYS A 94 -12.11 17.85 20.36
CA LYS A 94 -11.89 16.87 21.42
C LYS A 94 -12.44 15.50 21.03
N VAL A 95 -13.62 15.45 20.38
CA VAL A 95 -14.20 14.19 19.89
C VAL A 95 -13.30 13.53 18.83
N VAL A 96 -12.75 14.30 17.88
CA VAL A 96 -11.84 13.75 16.86
C VAL A 96 -10.53 13.28 17.51
N ASP A 97 -10.02 13.97 18.52
CA ASP A 97 -8.81 13.58 19.25
C ASP A 97 -8.99 12.30 20.07
N GLU A 98 -10.11 12.15 20.78
CA GLU A 98 -10.42 10.91 21.50
C GLU A 98 -10.65 9.74 20.53
N PHE A 99 -11.22 10.01 19.35
CA PHE A 99 -11.42 9.02 18.30
C PHE A 99 -10.09 8.46 17.73
N LYS A 100 -9.02 9.25 17.67
CA LYS A 100 -7.70 8.80 17.18
C LYS A 100 -7.22 7.53 17.87
N GLN A 101 -7.31 7.52 19.20
CA GLN A 101 -6.86 6.39 20.00
C GLN A 101 -7.71 5.15 19.73
N ILE A 102 -9.04 5.31 19.63
CA ILE A 102 -9.95 4.21 19.28
C ILE A 102 -9.60 3.63 17.91
N LEU A 103 -9.36 4.50 16.93
CA LEU A 103 -8.98 4.08 15.59
C LEU A 103 -7.66 3.30 15.61
N ALA A 104 -6.60 3.86 16.21
CA ALA A 104 -5.29 3.23 16.24
C ALA A 104 -5.37 1.84 16.91
N VAL A 105 -6.03 1.75 18.07
CA VAL A 105 -6.23 0.48 18.79
C VAL A 105 -7.00 -0.52 17.93
N SER A 106 -8.15 -0.13 17.37
CA SER A 106 -9.01 -1.02 16.58
C SER A 106 -8.33 -1.48 15.29
N VAL A 107 -7.56 -0.60 14.64
CA VAL A 107 -6.79 -0.95 13.44
C VAL A 107 -5.68 -1.92 13.79
N ILE A 108 -4.85 -1.66 14.81
CA ILE A 108 -3.79 -2.58 15.26
C ILE A 108 -4.38 -3.96 15.59
N GLN A 109 -5.56 -4.02 16.23
CA GLN A 109 -6.26 -5.26 16.56
C GLN A 109 -6.93 -5.96 15.37
N CYS A 110 -6.86 -5.38 14.17
CA CYS A 110 -7.53 -5.81 12.95
C CYS A 110 -9.07 -5.80 13.03
N ASP A 111 -9.65 -4.99 13.93
CA ASP A 111 -11.10 -4.81 14.07
C ASP A 111 -11.63 -3.67 13.19
N PHE A 112 -11.51 -3.86 11.87
CA PHE A 112 -11.96 -2.87 10.88
C PHE A 112 -13.48 -2.68 10.87
N ARG A 113 -14.24 -3.60 11.45
CA ARG A 113 -15.69 -3.46 11.59
C ARG A 113 -16.02 -2.41 12.66
N MET A 114 -15.37 -2.49 13.82
CA MET A 114 -15.53 -1.46 14.85
C MET A 114 -15.02 -0.10 14.38
N VAL A 115 -13.94 -0.07 13.59
CA VAL A 115 -13.49 1.16 12.93
C VAL A 115 -14.61 1.78 12.08
N GLN A 116 -15.25 0.99 11.21
CA GLN A 116 -16.36 1.48 10.37
C GLN A 116 -17.56 1.96 11.21
N PHE A 117 -17.90 1.23 12.27
CA PHE A 117 -18.95 1.63 13.22
C PHE A 117 -18.67 3.01 13.82
N TYR A 118 -17.49 3.20 14.41
CA TYR A 118 -17.15 4.45 15.06
C TYR A 118 -16.94 5.61 14.07
N LEU A 119 -16.47 5.33 12.84
CA LEU A 119 -16.40 6.34 11.78
C LEU A 119 -17.79 6.87 11.40
N GLY A 120 -18.79 5.99 11.30
CA GLY A 120 -20.17 6.39 11.05
C GLY A 120 -20.73 7.29 12.16
N LYS A 121 -20.41 6.98 13.42
CA LYS A 121 -20.77 7.84 14.56
C LYS A 121 -20.06 9.19 14.53
N LEU A 122 -18.75 9.20 14.27
CA LEU A 122 -17.95 10.42 14.17
C LEU A 122 -18.50 11.38 13.11
N GLU A 123 -18.87 10.85 11.94
CA GLU A 123 -19.45 11.65 10.84
C GLU A 123 -20.78 12.31 11.25
N ASN A 124 -21.62 11.61 12.01
CA ASN A 124 -22.89 12.14 12.53
C ASN A 124 -22.71 13.25 13.58
N ILE A 125 -21.72 13.12 14.46
CA ILE A 125 -21.45 14.08 15.55
C ILE A 125 -20.76 15.34 15.01
N VAL A 126 -19.68 15.18 14.23
CA VAL A 126 -18.83 16.30 13.81
C VAL A 126 -19.45 17.06 12.64
N GLN A 127 -20.17 16.37 11.75
CA GLN A 127 -20.82 16.95 10.56
C GLN A 127 -19.86 17.82 9.74
N PHE A 128 -18.79 17.21 9.23
CA PHE A 128 -17.72 17.90 8.51
C PHE A 128 -18.23 18.76 7.33
N PRO A 129 -18.07 20.09 7.37
CA PRO A 129 -18.45 20.95 6.26
C PRO A 129 -17.69 20.63 4.97
N GLY A 130 -18.42 20.55 3.85
CA GLY A 130 -17.85 20.29 2.52
C GLY A 130 -17.14 21.49 1.87
N GLN A 131 -16.99 22.60 2.60
CA GLN A 131 -16.20 23.79 2.25
C GLN A 131 -16.00 24.62 3.53
N VAL A 132 -14.88 25.33 3.59
CA VAL A 132 -14.54 26.30 4.64
C VAL A 132 -14.01 27.60 4.02
N THR A 133 -14.14 28.71 4.73
CA THR A 133 -13.82 30.07 4.21
C THR A 133 -12.60 30.73 4.84
N SER A 134 -11.99 30.10 5.84
CA SER A 134 -10.78 30.59 6.52
C SER A 134 -9.76 29.47 6.72
N LEU A 135 -8.49 29.83 6.87
CA LEU A 135 -7.41 28.88 7.17
C LEU A 135 -7.61 28.20 8.53
N GLN A 136 -8.06 28.96 9.53
CA GLN A 136 -8.41 28.40 10.83
C GLN A 136 -9.54 27.38 10.72
N GLY A 137 -10.62 27.71 9.98
CA GLY A 137 -11.72 26.77 9.75
C GLY A 137 -11.29 25.53 8.97
N PHE A 138 -10.27 25.64 8.11
CA PHE A 138 -9.67 24.50 7.42
C PHE A 138 -8.92 23.57 8.36
N THR A 139 -8.04 24.11 9.21
CA THR A 139 -7.34 23.32 10.23
C THR A 139 -8.30 22.68 11.22
N GLU A 140 -9.34 23.39 11.65
CA GLU A 140 -10.34 22.88 12.59
C GLU A 140 -11.28 21.85 11.92
N ASN A 141 -11.54 21.92 10.62
CA ASN A 141 -12.45 20.95 9.99
C ASN A 141 -11.92 19.51 10.07
N ARG A 142 -10.60 19.30 9.92
CA ARG A 142 -9.97 17.96 9.98
C ARG A 142 -10.59 16.95 9.02
N PHE A 143 -11.04 17.45 7.87
CA PHE A 143 -11.80 16.64 6.93
C PHE A 143 -10.90 15.68 6.14
N PHE A 144 -9.65 16.07 5.85
CA PHE A 144 -8.71 15.15 5.21
C PHE A 144 -8.26 14.06 6.18
N GLU A 145 -8.08 14.37 7.46
CA GLU A 145 -7.86 13.37 8.50
C GLU A 145 -9.03 12.37 8.59
N HIS A 146 -10.27 12.85 8.57
CA HIS A 146 -11.45 11.97 8.52
C HIS A 146 -11.48 11.07 7.28
N LEU A 147 -11.22 11.64 6.09
CA LEU A 147 -11.15 10.87 4.85
C LEU A 147 -9.99 9.85 4.85
N PHE A 148 -8.87 10.18 5.50
CA PHE A 148 -7.78 9.25 5.74
C PHE A 148 -8.24 8.05 6.55
N TYR A 149 -8.98 8.25 7.64
CA TYR A 149 -9.51 7.13 8.42
C TYR A 149 -10.48 6.25 7.64
N GLN A 150 -11.35 6.86 6.83
CA GLN A 150 -12.23 6.11 5.92
C GLN A 150 -11.41 5.30 4.89
N THR A 151 -10.32 5.87 4.39
CA THR A 151 -9.42 5.23 3.43
C THR A 151 -8.71 4.02 4.05
N VAL A 152 -8.18 4.18 5.27
CA VAL A 152 -7.56 3.09 6.04
C VAL A 152 -8.56 1.95 6.25
N ALA A 153 -9.74 2.26 6.78
CA ALA A 153 -10.77 1.26 7.07
C ALA A 153 -11.18 0.46 5.81
N LEU A 154 -11.25 1.14 4.67
CA LEU A 154 -11.57 0.51 3.39
C LEU A 154 -10.41 -0.35 2.88
N ILE A 155 -9.20 0.20 2.76
CA ILE A 155 -8.08 -0.50 2.10
C ILE A 155 -7.54 -1.63 2.96
N PHE A 156 -7.27 -1.36 4.25
CA PHE A 156 -6.68 -2.36 5.14
C PHE A 156 -7.69 -3.46 5.46
N GLY A 157 -8.93 -3.07 5.77
CA GLY A 157 -9.99 -4.00 6.14
C GLY A 157 -10.60 -4.79 4.98
N HIS A 158 -10.44 -4.35 3.74
CA HIS A 158 -11.04 -5.04 2.59
C HIS A 158 -10.05 -5.64 1.60
N TRP A 159 -8.88 -5.02 1.37
CA TRP A 159 -7.99 -5.46 0.28
C TRP A 159 -6.62 -5.93 0.74
N TRP A 160 -6.00 -5.29 1.73
CA TRP A 160 -4.63 -5.63 2.11
C TRP A 160 -4.53 -6.70 3.19
N PHE A 161 -5.39 -6.65 4.22
CA PHE A 161 -5.27 -7.51 5.41
C PHE A 161 -6.58 -8.22 5.78
N GLU A 162 -7.37 -8.62 4.77
CA GLU A 162 -8.66 -9.27 4.98
C GLU A 162 -8.58 -10.54 5.84
N SER A 163 -7.51 -11.32 5.70
CA SER A 163 -7.27 -12.55 6.47
C SER A 163 -6.91 -12.32 7.94
N ALA A 164 -6.54 -11.09 8.31
CA ALA A 164 -6.22 -10.74 9.69
C ALA A 164 -7.46 -10.45 10.54
N LYS A 165 -8.67 -10.44 9.94
CA LYS A 165 -9.93 -10.34 10.67
C LYS A 165 -10.05 -11.52 11.64
N LYS A 166 -10.20 -11.21 12.94
CA LYS A 166 -10.54 -12.24 13.93
C LYS A 166 -11.82 -12.98 13.50
N VAL A 167 -11.84 -14.27 13.80
CA VAL A 167 -13.00 -15.16 13.66
C VAL A 167 -14.23 -14.45 14.24
N LYS A 168 -15.29 -14.37 13.42
CA LYS A 168 -16.61 -13.82 13.81
C LYS A 168 -17.00 -14.37 15.19
N HIS A 169 -17.31 -13.50 16.14
CA HIS A 169 -17.96 -13.95 17.36
C HIS A 169 -19.42 -14.28 17.02
N GLU A 170 -19.94 -15.40 17.52
CA GLU A 170 -21.30 -15.90 17.16
C GLU A 170 -22.44 -14.92 17.54
N SER A 171 -22.16 -13.88 18.33
CA SER A 171 -23.08 -12.77 18.64
C SER A 171 -23.04 -11.62 17.63
N ASP A 172 -22.30 -11.75 16.53
CA ASP A 172 -22.13 -10.73 15.50
C ASP A 172 -23.40 -10.59 14.63
N GLU A 173 -24.38 -9.83 15.11
CA GLU A 173 -25.45 -9.32 14.25
C GLU A 173 -24.84 -8.60 13.03
N PRO A 174 -25.38 -8.72 11.81
CA PRO A 174 -24.88 -7.98 10.66
C PRO A 174 -25.04 -6.47 10.92
N TYR A 175 -23.93 -5.75 11.08
CA TYR A 175 -23.98 -4.30 11.25
C TYR A 175 -24.41 -3.63 9.95
N SER A 176 -25.61 -3.05 9.97
CA SER A 176 -26.24 -2.24 8.92
C SER A 176 -25.95 -0.74 9.16
N GLY A 177 -24.71 -0.40 9.46
CA GLY A 177 -24.28 0.97 9.76
C GLY A 177 -24.28 1.95 8.59
N PRO A 178 -24.05 3.26 8.87
CA PRO A 178 -24.20 4.32 7.88
C PRO A 178 -23.29 4.13 6.67
N SER A 179 -23.79 4.61 5.53
CA SER A 179 -23.15 4.58 4.23
C SER A 179 -21.95 5.54 4.15
N GLY A 180 -20.84 5.18 4.77
CA GLY A 180 -19.53 5.69 4.36
C GLY A 180 -19.27 5.38 2.87
N PRO A 181 -18.31 6.04 2.21
CA PRO A 181 -18.01 5.78 0.82
C PRO A 181 -17.72 4.29 0.60
N ARG A 182 -18.61 3.60 -0.14
CA ARG A 182 -18.56 2.14 -0.35
C ARG A 182 -17.36 1.70 -1.19
N ASN A 183 -16.64 2.64 -1.79
CA ASN A 183 -15.52 2.36 -2.68
C ASN A 183 -14.53 3.54 -2.73
N ILE A 184 -13.32 3.26 -3.22
CA ILE A 184 -12.24 4.24 -3.35
C ILE A 184 -12.64 5.45 -4.20
N ALA A 185 -13.34 5.23 -5.32
CA ALA A 185 -13.66 6.32 -6.25
C ALA A 185 -14.51 7.41 -5.58
N SER A 186 -15.37 7.01 -4.63
CA SER A 186 -16.14 7.95 -3.82
C SER A 186 -15.26 8.76 -2.88
N ILE A 187 -14.27 8.13 -2.21
CA ILE A 187 -13.29 8.82 -1.37
C ILE A 187 -12.50 9.83 -2.21
N GLU A 188 -11.92 9.39 -3.33
CA GLU A 188 -11.15 10.26 -4.23
C GLU A 188 -11.96 11.46 -4.70
N LYS A 189 -13.23 11.24 -5.07
CA LYS A 189 -14.14 12.31 -5.45
C LYS A 189 -14.38 13.30 -4.30
N ARG A 190 -14.60 12.83 -3.07
CA ARG A 190 -14.77 13.70 -1.89
C ARG A 190 -13.51 14.50 -1.62
N THR A 191 -12.35 13.83 -1.62
CA THR A 191 -11.02 14.45 -1.43
C THR A 191 -10.77 15.54 -2.46
N HIS A 192 -10.94 15.23 -3.76
CA HIS A 192 -10.74 16.19 -4.84
C HIS A 192 -11.73 17.36 -4.78
N THR A 193 -13.02 17.08 -4.53
CA THR A 193 -14.05 18.12 -4.45
C THR A 193 -13.76 19.10 -3.31
N TYR A 194 -13.39 18.59 -2.13
CA TYR A 194 -13.07 19.43 -0.98
C TYR A 194 -11.80 20.25 -1.21
N HIS A 195 -10.73 19.63 -1.73
CA HIS A 195 -9.50 20.34 -2.11
C HIS A 195 -9.79 21.47 -3.10
N THR A 196 -10.53 21.20 -4.18
CA THR A 196 -10.89 22.20 -5.19
C THR A 196 -11.70 23.35 -4.59
N ARG A 197 -12.68 23.06 -3.73
CA ARG A 197 -13.49 24.09 -3.06
C ARG A 197 -12.69 24.95 -2.09
N CYS A 198 -11.65 24.40 -1.45
CA CYS A 198 -10.81 25.10 -0.49
C CYS A 198 -9.54 25.69 -1.12
N SER A 199 -9.26 25.40 -2.39
CA SER A 199 -8.02 25.78 -3.08
C SER A 199 -7.68 27.26 -3.03
N PHE A 200 -8.70 28.13 -2.96
CA PHE A 200 -8.51 29.57 -2.83
C PHE A 200 -7.82 29.98 -1.51
N LEU A 201 -7.89 29.16 -0.46
CA LEU A 201 -7.22 29.39 0.82
C LEU A 201 -5.70 29.20 0.71
N PHE A 202 -5.25 28.41 -0.26
CA PHE A 202 -3.84 28.10 -0.47
C PHE A 202 -3.16 29.07 -1.46
N LYS A 203 -3.90 30.04 -2.00
CA LYS A 203 -3.31 31.10 -2.83
C LYS A 203 -2.36 31.94 -1.98
N SER A 204 -1.13 32.13 -2.45
CA SER A 204 -0.10 32.89 -1.73
C SER A 204 0.22 32.32 -0.35
N LEU A 205 0.20 30.97 -0.22
CA LEU A 205 0.58 30.34 1.04
C LEU A 205 2.04 30.63 1.43
N GLU A 206 2.91 30.73 0.43
CA GLU A 206 4.33 31.06 0.56
C GLU A 206 4.55 32.47 1.17
N ASP A 207 3.59 33.38 1.00
CA ASP A 207 3.64 34.74 1.55
C ASP A 207 3.10 34.81 3.01
N LYS A 208 2.64 33.69 3.57
CA LYS A 208 2.09 33.63 4.94
C LYS A 208 3.19 33.40 5.97
N PRO A 209 2.99 33.85 7.23
CA PRO A 209 3.89 33.49 8.32
C PRO A 209 4.03 31.98 8.47
N GLU A 210 5.24 31.51 8.75
CA GLU A 210 5.57 30.08 8.89
C GLU A 210 4.64 29.35 9.87
N ALA A 211 4.27 29.99 10.98
CA ALA A 211 3.32 29.43 11.96
C ALA A 211 1.95 29.07 11.35
N VAL A 212 1.47 29.85 10.38
CA VAL A 212 0.21 29.60 9.68
C VAL A 212 0.37 28.43 8.72
N VAL A 213 1.48 28.37 7.97
CA VAL A 213 1.81 27.25 7.08
C VAL A 213 1.89 25.94 7.89
N ASN A 214 2.61 25.96 9.00
CA ASN A 214 2.79 24.82 9.89
C ASN A 214 1.45 24.34 10.51
N SER A 215 0.48 25.24 10.73
CA SER A 215 -0.84 24.87 11.26
C SER A 215 -1.74 24.13 10.27
N ILE A 216 -1.57 24.33 8.96
CA ILE A 216 -2.37 23.63 7.93
C ILE A 216 -1.67 22.39 7.39
N GLN A 217 -0.34 22.31 7.56
CA GLN A 217 0.49 21.24 7.03
C GLN A 217 -0.01 19.84 7.39
N PRO A 218 -0.47 19.54 8.63
CA PRO A 218 -1.01 18.22 8.96
C PRO A 218 -2.18 17.79 8.07
N GLU A 219 -3.12 18.68 7.77
CA GLU A 219 -4.26 18.38 6.89
C GLU A 219 -3.83 18.16 5.45
N LEU A 220 -2.86 18.92 4.95
CA LEU A 220 -2.29 18.71 3.62
C LEU A 220 -1.51 17.40 3.53
N GLN A 221 -0.82 17.00 4.60
CA GLN A 221 -0.16 15.69 4.64
C GLN A 221 -1.18 14.55 4.64
N TYR A 222 -2.32 14.67 5.36
CA TYR A 222 -3.40 13.68 5.27
C TYR A 222 -4.03 13.63 3.88
N TYR A 223 -4.21 14.77 3.23
CA TYR A 223 -4.64 14.84 1.83
C TYR A 223 -3.71 14.03 0.93
N ASN A 224 -2.40 14.25 1.01
CA ASN A 224 -1.43 13.52 0.22
C ASN A 224 -1.42 12.02 0.55
N LEU A 225 -1.55 11.66 1.84
CA LEU A 225 -1.60 10.27 2.26
C LEU A 225 -2.84 9.54 1.73
N VAL A 226 -4.01 10.20 1.71
CA VAL A 226 -5.22 9.68 1.06
C VAL A 226 -4.97 9.45 -0.43
N GLN A 227 -4.35 10.40 -1.13
CA GLN A 227 -4.04 10.24 -2.55
C GLN A 227 -3.11 9.05 -2.81
N TRP A 228 -2.05 8.91 -2.01
CA TRP A 228 -1.11 7.79 -2.10
C TRP A 228 -1.79 6.45 -1.83
N LEU A 229 -2.52 6.31 -0.74
CA LEU A 229 -3.24 5.08 -0.42
C LEU A 229 -4.25 4.73 -1.52
N CYS A 230 -4.98 5.70 -2.06
CA CYS A 230 -5.87 5.49 -3.19
C CYS A 230 -5.13 5.12 -4.48
N ALA A 231 -3.91 5.60 -4.71
CA ALA A 231 -3.06 5.18 -5.83
C ALA A 231 -2.59 3.73 -5.65
N LEU A 232 -2.02 3.39 -4.49
CA LEU A 232 -1.52 2.05 -4.18
C LEU A 232 -2.62 0.99 -4.27
N ALA A 233 -3.85 1.29 -3.85
CA ALA A 233 -4.96 0.38 -4.03
C ALA A 233 -5.31 0.08 -5.50
N LYS A 234 -5.03 0.99 -6.44
CA LYS A 234 -5.21 0.71 -7.88
C LYS A 234 -4.23 -0.35 -8.37
N PHE A 235 -3.03 -0.41 -7.79
CA PHE A 235 -2.09 -1.50 -8.04
C PHE A 235 -2.71 -2.84 -7.62
N THR A 236 -3.27 -2.92 -6.41
CA THR A 236 -3.95 -4.14 -5.92
C THR A 236 -5.13 -4.55 -6.78
N GLN A 237 -5.86 -3.59 -7.35
CA GLN A 237 -6.95 -3.86 -8.30
C GLN A 237 -6.47 -4.27 -9.72
N GLY A 238 -5.17 -4.41 -9.95
CA GLY A 238 -4.59 -4.70 -11.27
C GLY A 238 -4.69 -3.55 -12.28
N LYS A 239 -5.08 -2.33 -11.84
CA LYS A 239 -5.21 -1.13 -12.70
C LYS A 239 -3.86 -0.43 -12.85
N PHE A 240 -2.85 -1.17 -13.33
CA PHE A 240 -1.46 -0.71 -13.37
C PHE A 240 -1.24 0.58 -14.15
N HIS A 241 -1.93 0.78 -15.27
CA HIS A 241 -1.82 2.02 -16.05
C HIS A 241 -2.31 3.26 -15.29
N VAL A 242 -3.39 3.12 -14.51
CA VAL A 242 -3.91 4.22 -13.68
C VAL A 242 -3.00 4.45 -12.49
N PHE A 243 -2.50 3.38 -11.87
CA PHE A 243 -1.54 3.48 -10.78
C PHE A 243 -0.28 4.25 -11.19
N ILE A 244 0.32 3.91 -12.35
CA ILE A 244 1.50 4.60 -12.87
C ILE A 244 1.23 6.09 -13.07
N ALA A 245 0.11 6.46 -13.70
CA ALA A 245 -0.22 7.86 -13.91
C ALA A 245 -0.37 8.65 -12.60
N GLU A 246 -0.94 8.03 -11.56
CA GLU A 246 -1.00 8.64 -10.23
C GLU A 246 0.36 8.69 -9.54
N PHE A 247 1.19 7.65 -9.67
CA PHE A 247 2.55 7.64 -9.14
C PHE A 247 3.37 8.78 -9.76
N ASP A 248 3.39 8.90 -11.09
CA ASP A 248 4.13 9.96 -11.79
C ASP A 248 3.72 11.36 -11.31
N ARG A 249 2.43 11.54 -10.98
CA ARG A 249 1.88 12.80 -10.45
C ARG A 249 2.25 13.05 -8.98
N LEU A 250 2.34 11.99 -8.17
CA LEU A 250 2.50 12.07 -6.71
C LEU A 250 3.94 11.96 -6.23
N TYR A 251 4.86 11.44 -7.06
CA TYR A 251 6.22 11.10 -6.67
C TYR A 251 7.01 12.29 -6.08
N GLU A 252 6.81 13.51 -6.58
CA GLU A 252 7.41 14.73 -6.01
C GLU A 252 6.96 15.02 -4.57
N HIS A 253 5.89 14.36 -4.11
CA HIS A 253 5.34 14.42 -2.77
C HIS A 253 5.33 13.03 -2.12
N ILE A 254 6.42 12.27 -2.25
CA ILE A 254 6.55 10.93 -1.66
C ILE A 254 6.74 10.93 -0.14
N SER A 255 7.24 12.03 0.44
CA SER A 255 7.54 12.13 1.88
C SER A 255 6.41 11.75 2.85
N PRO A 256 5.10 11.94 2.54
CA PRO A 256 4.02 11.43 3.39
C PRO A 256 4.03 9.91 3.57
N LEU A 257 4.65 9.14 2.65
CA LEU A 257 4.80 7.69 2.80
C LEU A 257 5.92 7.28 3.76
N GLU A 258 6.84 8.19 4.11
CA GLU A 258 7.91 7.92 5.09
C GLU A 258 7.31 7.58 6.46
N CYS A 259 6.17 8.19 6.83
CA CYS A 259 5.50 7.85 8.09
C CYS A 259 4.93 6.43 8.13
N LEU A 260 4.91 5.71 7.00
CA LEU A 260 4.47 4.33 6.87
C LEU A 260 5.60 3.36 6.45
N ASP A 261 6.81 3.88 6.22
CA ASP A 261 7.94 3.15 5.62
C ASP A 261 7.58 2.39 4.33
N LEU A 262 6.71 2.98 3.50
CA LEU A 262 6.23 2.36 2.24
C LEU A 262 6.98 2.84 0.99
N GLY A 263 8.06 3.61 1.13
CA GLY A 263 8.81 4.16 0.01
C GLY A 263 9.34 3.06 -0.92
N SER A 264 10.00 2.05 -0.33
CA SER A 264 10.52 0.86 -1.02
C SER A 264 9.42 0.11 -1.78
N GLU A 265 8.34 -0.26 -1.09
CA GLU A 265 7.24 -1.02 -1.66
C GLU A 265 6.57 -0.25 -2.80
N THR A 266 6.45 1.07 -2.67
CA THR A 266 5.84 1.92 -3.70
C THR A 266 6.70 1.97 -4.96
N LEU A 267 8.03 2.05 -4.82
CA LEU A 267 8.97 1.94 -5.94
C LEU A 267 8.89 0.57 -6.62
N LEU A 268 8.87 -0.51 -5.83
CA LEU A 268 8.76 -1.88 -6.35
C LEU A 268 7.43 -2.12 -7.07
N MET A 269 6.31 -1.62 -6.54
CA MET A 269 5.01 -1.64 -7.22
C MET A 269 5.07 -0.89 -8.54
N TYR A 270 5.71 0.29 -8.57
CA TYR A 270 5.87 1.08 -9.79
C TYR A 270 6.71 0.36 -10.85
N ALA A 271 7.80 -0.30 -10.45
CA ALA A 271 8.60 -1.12 -11.35
C ALA A 271 7.79 -2.28 -11.95
N VAL A 272 7.10 -3.05 -11.10
CA VAL A 272 6.24 -4.17 -11.53
C VAL A 272 5.13 -3.71 -12.47
N ALA A 273 4.43 -2.61 -12.13
CA ALA A 273 3.41 -2.03 -12.98
C ALA A 273 3.99 -1.57 -14.32
N SER A 274 5.19 -0.98 -14.31
CA SER A 274 5.88 -0.52 -15.52
C SER A 274 6.25 -1.70 -16.44
N ILE A 275 6.77 -2.80 -15.89
CA ILE A 275 7.01 -4.05 -16.66
C ILE A 275 5.72 -4.49 -17.35
N ALA A 276 4.58 -4.42 -16.67
CA ALA A 276 3.32 -4.83 -17.22
C ALA A 276 2.84 -3.89 -18.36
N THR A 277 2.93 -2.57 -18.21
CA THR A 277 2.20 -1.64 -19.09
C THR A 277 3.07 -0.79 -20.02
N ARG A 278 4.30 -0.43 -19.63
CA ARG A 278 5.13 0.50 -20.42
C ARG A 278 5.86 -0.22 -21.56
N PRO A 279 6.15 0.45 -22.69
CA PRO A 279 7.05 -0.08 -23.71
C PRO A 279 8.43 -0.40 -23.11
N PHE A 280 9.09 -1.47 -23.56
CA PHE A 280 10.37 -1.90 -22.99
C PHE A 280 11.44 -0.82 -23.00
N LYS A 281 11.53 -0.04 -24.10
CA LYS A 281 12.49 1.06 -24.25
C LYS A 281 12.36 2.16 -23.17
N ASP A 282 11.22 2.27 -22.50
CA ASP A 282 10.93 3.31 -21.52
C ASP A 282 11.12 2.81 -20.07
N LEU A 283 11.58 1.56 -19.87
CA LEU A 283 11.71 0.92 -18.54
C LEU A 283 13.00 1.29 -17.79
N ASN A 284 14.03 1.76 -18.48
CA ASN A 284 15.26 2.23 -17.82
C ASN A 284 15.10 3.61 -17.16
N PHE A 285 13.96 4.26 -17.36
CA PHE A 285 13.63 5.57 -16.79
C PHE A 285 14.68 6.67 -17.06
N ASN A 286 15.46 6.57 -18.15
CA ASN A 286 16.56 7.50 -18.45
C ASN A 286 16.14 8.98 -18.54
N SER A 287 14.84 9.27 -18.70
CA SER A 287 14.30 10.63 -18.69
C SER A 287 14.02 11.18 -17.29
N ASN A 288 14.22 10.40 -16.22
CA ASN A 288 13.96 10.78 -14.83
C ASN A 288 15.09 10.29 -13.91
N GLU A 289 16.14 11.09 -13.79
CA GLU A 289 17.35 10.81 -12.99
C GLU A 289 17.02 10.56 -11.51
N ALA A 290 16.15 11.38 -10.91
CA ALA A 290 15.74 11.23 -9.51
C ALA A 290 15.10 9.86 -9.22
N LEU A 291 14.34 9.33 -10.16
CA LEU A 291 13.74 8.00 -10.03
C LEU A 291 14.79 6.90 -10.15
N VAL A 292 15.76 7.03 -11.06
CA VAL A 292 16.89 6.09 -11.18
C VAL A 292 17.72 6.08 -9.91
N ASP A 293 18.01 7.26 -9.35
CA ASP A 293 18.73 7.39 -8.08
C ASP A 293 17.97 6.70 -6.94
N ALA A 294 16.65 6.86 -6.87
CA ALA A 294 15.83 6.20 -5.84
C ALA A 294 15.85 4.65 -5.93
N PHE A 295 16.00 4.08 -7.13
CA PHE A 295 16.19 2.63 -7.29
C PHE A 295 17.61 2.16 -6.98
N THR A 296 18.61 3.03 -7.15
CA THR A 296 20.04 2.66 -7.13
C THR A 296 20.82 3.22 -5.95
N GLU A 297 20.17 3.96 -5.05
CA GLU A 297 20.77 4.61 -3.88
C GLU A 297 21.63 3.65 -3.04
N LYS A 298 21.13 2.42 -2.84
CA LYS A 298 21.83 1.37 -2.11
C LYS A 298 22.13 0.18 -3.02
N ALA A 299 23.41 0.03 -3.37
CA ALA A 299 23.88 -1.10 -4.17
C ALA A 299 23.46 -2.45 -3.56
N GLY A 300 22.86 -3.32 -4.39
CA GLY A 300 22.40 -4.64 -3.99
C GLY A 300 21.10 -4.66 -3.18
N SER A 301 20.41 -3.52 -3.03
CA SER A 301 19.07 -3.48 -2.46
C SER A 301 18.04 -4.19 -3.35
N LEU A 302 16.85 -4.44 -2.81
CA LEU A 302 15.76 -5.08 -3.54
C LEU A 302 15.34 -4.23 -4.75
N GLU A 303 15.27 -2.92 -4.58
CA GLU A 303 14.97 -1.92 -5.60
C GLU A 303 16.02 -1.96 -6.71
N SER A 304 17.31 -1.98 -6.34
CA SER A 304 18.43 -2.04 -7.28
C SER A 304 18.37 -3.33 -8.11
N ARG A 305 18.11 -4.48 -7.48
CA ARG A 305 17.96 -5.77 -8.20
C ARG A 305 16.76 -5.76 -9.16
N VAL A 306 15.65 -5.13 -8.79
CA VAL A 306 14.49 -5.00 -9.70
C VAL A 306 14.79 -4.02 -10.83
N PHE A 307 15.55 -2.96 -10.57
CA PHE A 307 15.98 -2.01 -11.60
C PHE A 307 16.92 -2.66 -12.63
N ASP A 308 17.76 -3.61 -12.22
CA ASP A 308 18.54 -4.42 -13.16
C ASP A 308 17.63 -5.22 -14.11
N VAL A 309 16.53 -5.80 -13.61
CA VAL A 309 15.52 -6.47 -14.44
C VAL A 309 14.90 -5.50 -15.46
N LEU A 310 14.55 -4.28 -15.04
CA LEU A 310 14.02 -3.24 -15.93
C LEU A 310 15.02 -2.88 -17.03
N THR A 311 16.31 -2.76 -16.66
CA THR A 311 17.40 -2.44 -17.59
C THR A 311 17.59 -3.55 -18.62
N LEU A 312 17.63 -4.82 -18.21
CA LEU A 312 17.68 -5.98 -19.10
C LEU A 312 16.50 -5.98 -20.08
N LEU A 313 15.29 -5.73 -19.59
CA LEU A 313 14.10 -5.64 -20.44
C LEU A 313 14.22 -4.48 -21.46
N SER A 314 14.73 -3.33 -21.04
CA SER A 314 14.93 -2.17 -21.92
C SER A 314 15.93 -2.42 -23.04
N ASN A 315 16.94 -3.26 -22.77
CA ASN A 315 17.96 -3.68 -23.74
C ASN A 315 17.52 -4.84 -24.63
N GLY A 316 16.30 -5.38 -24.41
CA GLY A 316 15.78 -6.53 -25.16
C GLY A 316 16.32 -7.89 -24.69
N GLU A 317 16.94 -7.94 -23.51
CA GLU A 317 17.49 -9.16 -22.89
C GLU A 317 16.40 -9.92 -22.12
N PHE A 318 15.32 -10.30 -22.81
CA PHE A 318 14.11 -10.86 -22.18
C PHE A 318 14.35 -12.13 -21.38
N HIS A 319 15.24 -13.01 -21.85
CA HIS A 319 15.56 -14.25 -21.14
C HIS A 319 16.28 -13.96 -19.81
N ALA A 320 17.33 -13.13 -19.84
CA ALA A 320 18.09 -12.77 -18.65
C ALA A 320 17.21 -12.06 -17.62
N ALA A 321 16.31 -11.18 -18.06
CA ALA A 321 15.33 -10.54 -17.21
C ALA A 321 14.38 -11.53 -16.52
N LYS A 322 13.83 -12.51 -17.27
CA LYS A 322 12.94 -13.53 -16.70
C LYS A 322 13.67 -14.47 -15.73
N VAL A 323 14.91 -14.84 -16.04
CA VAL A 323 15.75 -15.64 -15.14
C VAL A 323 15.99 -14.89 -13.83
N SER A 324 16.35 -13.61 -13.93
CA SER A 324 16.56 -12.74 -12.76
C SER A 324 15.28 -12.57 -11.94
N LEU A 325 14.14 -12.33 -12.61
CA LEU A 325 12.83 -12.19 -11.96
C LEU A 325 12.34 -13.50 -11.32
N SER A 326 12.80 -14.65 -11.81
CA SER A 326 12.46 -15.98 -11.28
C SER A 326 13.47 -16.50 -10.26
N ASP A 327 14.47 -15.69 -9.90
CA ASP A 327 15.42 -16.00 -8.84
C ASP A 327 14.67 -16.19 -7.51
N GLU A 328 14.94 -17.30 -6.82
CA GLU A 328 14.15 -17.70 -5.65
C GLU A 328 14.28 -16.69 -4.50
N GLU A 329 15.48 -16.14 -4.28
CA GLU A 329 15.72 -15.14 -3.24
C GLU A 329 15.00 -13.82 -3.56
N LEU A 330 15.11 -13.35 -4.81
CA LEU A 330 14.40 -12.15 -5.26
C LEU A 330 12.88 -12.32 -5.15
N LEU A 331 12.34 -13.46 -5.60
CA LEU A 331 10.91 -13.75 -5.53
C LEU A 331 10.41 -13.77 -4.09
N LYS A 332 11.09 -14.47 -3.18
CA LYS A 332 10.71 -14.51 -1.76
C LYS A 332 10.66 -13.11 -1.16
N ARG A 333 11.68 -12.28 -1.43
CA ARG A 333 11.73 -10.88 -1.00
C ARG A 333 10.58 -10.05 -1.58
N LEU A 334 10.30 -10.18 -2.87
CA LEU A 334 9.21 -9.48 -3.53
C LEU A 334 7.84 -9.90 -2.99
N HIS A 335 7.61 -11.18 -2.77
CA HIS A 335 6.38 -11.67 -2.15
C HIS A 335 6.23 -11.18 -0.71
N ALA A 336 7.30 -11.16 0.07
CA ALA A 336 7.26 -10.66 1.44
C ALA A 336 6.96 -9.15 1.52
N CYS A 337 7.56 -8.34 0.63
CA CYS A 337 7.38 -6.89 0.62
C CYS A 337 6.08 -6.45 -0.07
N LEU A 338 5.68 -7.09 -1.17
CA LEU A 338 4.51 -6.68 -1.97
C LEU A 338 3.26 -7.53 -1.72
N GLY A 339 3.38 -8.65 -1.02
CA GLY A 339 2.32 -9.67 -0.90
C GLY A 339 0.99 -9.12 -0.40
N PHE A 340 0.99 -8.12 0.48
CA PHE A 340 -0.24 -7.48 0.92
C PHE A 340 -0.99 -6.76 -0.23
N ALA A 341 -0.27 -6.22 -1.21
CA ALA A 341 -0.79 -5.41 -2.31
C ALA A 341 -0.85 -6.12 -3.66
N LEU A 342 -0.28 -7.32 -3.82
CA LEU A 342 -0.36 -8.07 -5.07
C LEU A 342 -1.84 -8.33 -5.47
N PRO A 343 -2.19 -8.24 -6.76
CA PRO A 343 -3.52 -8.61 -7.26
C PRO A 343 -3.87 -10.09 -7.03
N ASP A 344 -5.13 -10.45 -7.28
CA ASP A 344 -5.67 -11.81 -7.14
C ASP A 344 -4.74 -12.89 -7.74
N GLU A 345 -4.73 -14.09 -7.13
CA GLU A 345 -3.76 -15.16 -7.40
C GLU A 345 -2.31 -14.72 -7.13
N LYS A 346 -2.08 -14.22 -5.91
CA LYS A 346 -0.80 -13.67 -5.45
C LYS A 346 0.37 -14.62 -5.69
N GLU A 347 0.20 -15.91 -5.41
CA GLU A 347 1.23 -16.95 -5.56
C GLU A 347 1.71 -17.12 -7.01
N SER A 348 0.85 -16.92 -8.00
CA SER A 348 1.19 -17.07 -9.42
C SER A 348 1.46 -15.73 -10.11
N PHE A 349 1.51 -14.64 -9.37
CA PHE A 349 1.61 -13.29 -9.93
C PHE A 349 2.86 -13.09 -10.78
N PHE A 350 4.05 -13.39 -10.24
CA PHE A 350 5.31 -13.19 -10.97
C PHE A 350 5.47 -14.17 -12.14
N GLU A 351 4.92 -15.39 -12.03
CA GLU A 351 4.84 -16.32 -13.15
C GLU A 351 4.00 -15.73 -14.30
N ARG A 352 2.84 -15.14 -13.98
CA ARG A 352 2.00 -14.44 -14.97
C ARG A 352 2.70 -13.20 -15.53
N LEU A 353 3.49 -12.49 -14.73
CA LEU A 353 4.30 -11.35 -15.20
C LEU A 353 5.37 -11.81 -16.22
N CYS A 354 6.06 -12.92 -15.97
CA CYS A 354 6.98 -13.54 -16.93
C CYS A 354 6.29 -13.90 -18.25
N ARG A 355 5.08 -14.47 -18.19
CA ARG A 355 4.27 -14.77 -19.38
C ARG A 355 3.86 -13.48 -20.12
N LEU A 356 3.55 -12.41 -19.41
CA LEU A 356 3.24 -11.10 -20.01
C LEU A 356 4.46 -10.49 -20.71
N ILE A 357 5.67 -10.64 -20.14
CA ILE A 357 6.92 -10.24 -20.80
C ILE A 357 7.06 -10.99 -22.14
N ASP A 358 6.80 -12.30 -22.18
CA ASP A 358 6.84 -13.07 -23.42
C ASP A 358 5.85 -12.57 -24.46
N GLN A 359 4.61 -12.29 -24.05
CA GLN A 359 3.59 -11.75 -24.95
C GLN A 359 4.00 -10.40 -25.53
N LYS A 360 4.52 -9.49 -24.69
CA LYS A 360 4.99 -8.17 -25.13
C LYS A 360 6.20 -8.28 -26.06
N ALA A 361 7.17 -9.12 -25.72
CA ALA A 361 8.36 -9.35 -26.54
C ALA A 361 7.99 -9.99 -27.88
N PHE A 362 7.06 -10.94 -27.88
CA PHE A 362 6.50 -11.54 -29.08
C PHE A 362 5.88 -10.51 -30.02
N LEU A 363 5.01 -9.63 -29.50
CA LEU A 363 4.38 -8.56 -30.30
C LEU A 363 5.42 -7.58 -30.85
N LEU A 364 6.45 -7.24 -30.06
CA LEU A 364 7.55 -6.40 -30.51
C LEU A 364 8.30 -7.07 -31.68
N ILE A 365 8.67 -8.34 -31.55
CA ILE A 365 9.38 -9.07 -32.62
C ILE A 365 8.53 -9.14 -33.89
N LEU A 366 7.22 -9.43 -33.77
CA LEU A 366 6.32 -9.46 -34.92
C LEU A 366 6.16 -8.09 -35.58
N SER A 367 6.13 -7.00 -34.81
CA SER A 367 6.04 -5.65 -35.37
C SER A 367 7.28 -5.23 -36.19
N LEU A 368 8.43 -5.87 -35.93
CA LEU A 368 9.70 -5.57 -36.60
C LEU A 368 10.06 -6.59 -37.70
N THR A 369 9.36 -7.72 -37.79
CA THR A 369 9.72 -8.82 -38.68
C THR A 369 8.59 -9.20 -39.64
N LYS A 370 8.88 -9.27 -40.95
CA LYS A 370 7.89 -9.70 -41.96
C LYS A 370 7.63 -11.20 -41.95
N ARG A 371 8.65 -12.00 -41.65
CA ARG A 371 8.61 -13.46 -41.55
C ARG A 371 9.66 -13.90 -40.54
N ILE A 372 9.27 -14.72 -39.58
CA ILE A 372 10.17 -15.32 -38.59
C ILE A 372 9.77 -16.79 -38.39
N SER A 373 10.75 -17.68 -38.29
CA SER A 373 10.47 -19.08 -37.95
C SER A 373 10.12 -19.19 -36.47
N ARG A 374 9.23 -20.13 -36.13
CA ARG A 374 8.82 -20.39 -34.74
C ARG A 374 10.02 -20.66 -33.83
N GLU A 375 10.96 -21.49 -34.28
CA GLU A 375 12.16 -21.82 -33.52
C GLU A 375 13.02 -20.58 -33.22
N LYS A 376 13.23 -19.71 -34.23
CA LYS A 376 14.01 -18.49 -34.05
C LYS A 376 13.32 -17.51 -33.10
N LEU A 377 12.00 -17.38 -33.22
CA LEU A 377 11.18 -16.56 -32.32
C LEU A 377 11.31 -17.04 -30.87
N LEU A 378 11.12 -18.33 -30.62
CA LEU A 378 11.19 -18.89 -29.28
C LEU A 378 12.62 -18.83 -28.71
N ALA A 379 13.64 -19.02 -29.55
CA ALA A 379 15.03 -18.81 -29.15
C ALA A 379 15.29 -17.35 -28.73
N MET A 380 14.71 -16.35 -29.43
CA MET A 380 14.80 -14.94 -29.04
C MET A 380 14.09 -14.62 -27.71
N LEU A 381 13.06 -15.40 -27.36
CA LEU A 381 12.41 -15.34 -26.04
C LEU A 381 13.17 -16.14 -24.96
N GLY A 382 14.24 -16.84 -25.34
CA GLY A 382 15.09 -17.61 -24.43
C GLY A 382 14.63 -19.04 -24.18
N TYR A 383 13.83 -19.63 -25.07
CA TYR A 383 13.36 -21.01 -24.93
C TYR A 383 14.13 -21.95 -25.87
N ALA A 384 14.65 -23.03 -25.31
CA ALA A 384 15.32 -24.08 -26.06
C ALA A 384 14.31 -25.13 -26.59
N PRO A 385 14.48 -25.61 -27.84
CA PRO A 385 13.62 -26.65 -28.41
C PRO A 385 13.61 -27.93 -27.57
N GLY A 386 12.46 -28.62 -27.51
CA GLY A 386 12.34 -29.93 -26.86
C GLY A 386 12.08 -29.93 -25.36
N SER A 387 11.86 -28.75 -24.75
CA SER A 387 11.37 -28.64 -23.37
C SER A 387 9.85 -28.53 -23.32
N ALA A 388 9.20 -29.05 -22.27
CA ALA A 388 7.74 -28.90 -22.10
C ALA A 388 7.29 -27.42 -22.04
N ILE A 389 8.15 -26.55 -21.49
CA ILE A 389 7.91 -25.10 -21.42
C ILE A 389 7.94 -24.47 -22.82
N TYR A 390 8.81 -24.93 -23.71
CA TYR A 390 8.89 -24.45 -25.09
C TYR A 390 7.57 -24.68 -25.84
N ASP A 391 7.00 -25.88 -25.73
CA ASP A 391 5.74 -26.21 -26.41
C ASP A 391 4.55 -25.44 -25.81
N ASP A 392 4.50 -25.29 -24.48
CA ASP A 392 3.48 -24.51 -23.80
C ASP A 392 3.49 -23.03 -24.21
N VAL A 393 4.67 -22.39 -24.18
CA VAL A 393 4.82 -20.98 -24.60
C VAL A 393 4.47 -20.84 -26.09
N SER A 394 4.96 -21.75 -26.94
CA SER A 394 4.61 -21.78 -28.36
C SER A 394 3.10 -21.77 -28.57
N ASN A 395 2.36 -22.66 -27.89
CA ASN A 395 0.91 -22.78 -28.03
C ASN A 395 0.18 -21.53 -27.53
N LYS A 396 0.63 -20.95 -26.41
CA LYS A 396 0.07 -19.70 -25.86
C LYS A 396 0.26 -18.51 -26.81
N LEU A 397 1.43 -18.38 -27.45
CA LEU A 397 1.69 -17.33 -28.42
C LEU A 397 0.85 -17.49 -29.71
N LEU A 398 0.62 -18.72 -30.15
CA LEU A 398 -0.30 -18.98 -31.26
C LEU A 398 -1.73 -18.57 -30.93
N LEU A 399 -2.19 -18.88 -29.71
CA LEU A 399 -3.52 -18.46 -29.25
C LEU A 399 -3.66 -16.94 -29.23
N LEU A 400 -2.61 -16.21 -28.80
CA LEU A 400 -2.58 -14.75 -28.88
C LEU A 400 -2.73 -14.25 -30.32
N VAL A 401 -2.02 -14.83 -31.28
CA VAL A 401 -2.19 -14.50 -32.72
C VAL A 401 -3.60 -14.79 -33.19
N SER A 402 -4.19 -15.93 -32.82
CA SER A 402 -5.57 -16.28 -33.18
C SER A 402 -6.57 -15.26 -32.67
N VAL A 403 -6.39 -14.73 -31.45
CA VAL A 403 -7.24 -13.68 -30.89
C VAL A 403 -7.07 -12.36 -31.64
N LEU A 404 -5.82 -11.98 -31.97
CA LEU A 404 -5.52 -10.72 -32.66
C LEU A 404 -5.93 -10.68 -34.14
N ILE A 405 -6.12 -11.84 -34.78
CA ILE A 405 -6.62 -11.93 -36.17
C ILE A 405 -8.16 -11.84 -36.22
N VAL A 406 -8.84 -12.15 -35.12
CA VAL A 406 -10.31 -12.17 -35.03
C VAL A 406 -10.89 -10.85 -34.51
N ALA A 407 -10.08 -10.04 -33.81
CA ALA A 407 -10.39 -8.66 -33.40
C ALA A 407 -9.98 -7.66 -34.50
#